data_AF-G0PBQ0-F1
#
_entry.id   AF-G0PBQ0-F1
#
_cell.length_a   1.000
_cell.length_b   1.000
_cell.length_c   1.000
_cell.angle_alpha   90.00
_cell.angle_beta   90.00
_cell.angle_gamma   90.00
#
_symmetry.space_group_name_H-M   'P 1'
#
loop_
_entity.id
_entity.type
_entity.pdbx_description
1 polymer ?
#
loop_
_entity_poly.entity_id
_entity_poly.type
_entity_poly.pdbx_seq_one_letter_code
_entity_poly.pdbx_strand_id
1 'polypeptide(L)'
;MTFVLISQDEISLSFGNGYKEVFKCDGENASFWDNPTKFEKLENEQVYEVSNIEGNCQTNAWNRWKSILEQQNNEIECLVFEFRIVENPQLYNYHPNLPSKIVDCHSLVITGKPNAWLTFPVVQFMKPKIDSLHVYQIGYPYKLSTGFGRMKQVKTARKLYCTVAMEKEDVLELEGEDISVDSLYFYQFFGKEMLKKSIETGNPKKFRVFRGGKFLEGVLRGFEFSLWTDEIKKKYDFEYQIFPGCKCFLVWDPSYSRRLFVEFSNGRQDVWGCILNEK
;
A
#
# COMPACT_ATOMS: atom_id res chain seq x y z
N MET A 1 4.68 14.88 -2.57
CA MET A 1 3.80 15.68 -1.69
C MET A 1 3.14 14.76 -0.68
N THR A 2 2.99 15.21 0.57
CA THR A 2 2.39 14.43 1.65
C THR A 2 1.17 15.14 2.22
N PHE A 3 0.02 14.47 2.22
CA PHE A 3 -1.19 14.86 2.92
C PHE A 3 -1.25 14.08 4.24
N VAL A 4 -1.21 14.77 5.38
CA VAL A 4 -1.25 14.13 6.70
C VAL A 4 -2.49 14.60 7.45
N LEU A 5 -3.41 13.67 7.72
CA LEU A 5 -4.47 13.88 8.70
C LEU A 5 -3.88 13.58 10.09
N ILE A 6 -3.65 14.65 10.86
CA ILE A 6 -3.04 14.56 12.19
C ILE A 6 -4.12 14.23 13.23
N SER A 7 -5.24 14.95 13.22
CA SER A 7 -6.41 14.74 14.08
C SER A 7 -7.68 15.16 13.35
N GLN A 8 -8.85 15.14 14.02
CA GLN A 8 -10.08 15.71 13.43
C GLN A 8 -9.89 17.18 13.07
N ASP A 9 -9.23 17.91 13.98
CA ASP A 9 -9.07 19.35 13.95
C ASP A 9 -7.78 19.81 13.29
N GLU A 10 -6.92 18.89 12.81
CA GLU A 10 -5.62 19.25 12.25
C GLU A 10 -5.24 18.40 11.03
N ILE A 11 -4.98 19.09 9.92
CA ILE A 11 -4.43 18.52 8.70
C ILE A 11 -3.17 19.28 8.32
N SER A 12 -2.17 18.58 7.76
CA SER A 12 -1.01 19.23 7.16
C SER A 12 -0.72 18.73 5.75
N LEU A 13 -0.24 19.64 4.91
CA LEU A 13 0.30 19.36 3.58
C LEU A 13 1.81 19.64 3.63
N SER A 14 2.64 18.68 3.22
CA SER A 14 4.11 18.81 3.22
C SER A 14 4.69 18.60 1.82
N PHE A 15 5.74 19.37 1.49
CA PHE A 15 6.23 19.50 0.10
C PHE A 15 7.66 19.01 -0.13
N GLY A 16 8.28 18.37 0.87
CA GLY A 16 9.59 17.70 0.73
C GLY A 16 10.81 18.63 0.83
N ASN A 17 10.64 19.93 0.67
CA ASN A 17 11.66 20.98 0.82
C ASN A 17 11.63 21.64 2.22
N GLY A 18 11.05 20.98 3.22
CA GLY A 18 10.85 21.56 4.56
C GLY A 18 9.64 22.51 4.67
N TYR A 19 8.97 22.83 3.56
CA TYR A 19 7.73 23.61 3.58
C TYR A 19 6.53 22.75 3.97
N LYS A 20 5.67 23.31 4.82
CA LYS A 20 4.46 22.67 5.33
C LYS A 20 3.35 23.70 5.52
N GLU A 21 2.14 23.31 5.15
CA GLU A 21 0.91 24.07 5.36
C GLU A 21 0.06 23.31 6.37
N VAL A 22 -0.36 23.96 7.46
CA VAL A 22 -1.15 23.34 8.53
C VAL A 22 -2.49 24.04 8.66
N PHE A 23 -3.57 23.25 8.70
CA PHE A 23 -4.95 23.68 8.81
C PHE A 23 -5.48 23.20 10.15
N LYS A 24 -5.77 24.12 11.06
CA LYS A 24 -6.32 23.82 12.40
C LYS A 24 -7.73 24.38 12.53
N CYS A 25 -8.66 23.58 13.03
CA CYS A 25 -9.97 24.08 13.41
C CYS A 25 -9.84 24.88 14.73
N ASP A 26 -10.39 26.09 14.79
CA ASP A 26 -10.34 26.91 16.00
C ASP A 26 -11.34 26.38 17.03
N GLY A 27 -10.84 25.96 18.20
CA GLY A 27 -11.54 25.08 19.14
C GLY A 27 -12.62 25.74 20.01
N GLU A 28 -13.08 26.95 19.67
CA GLU A 28 -13.96 27.73 20.54
C GLU A 28 -15.45 27.40 20.40
N ASN A 29 -15.94 26.76 19.31
CA ASN A 29 -17.35 26.38 19.20
C ASN A 29 -17.61 24.86 19.23
N ALA A 30 -18.81 24.54 19.75
CA ALA A 30 -19.34 23.18 19.87
C ALA A 30 -19.68 22.49 18.52
N SER A 31 -19.65 23.22 17.39
CA SER A 31 -19.88 22.68 16.04
C SER A 31 -18.57 22.63 15.26
N PHE A 32 -17.99 21.44 15.13
CA PHE A 32 -16.79 21.16 14.34
C PHE A 32 -16.88 21.68 12.89
N TRP A 33 -18.08 21.68 12.30
CA TRP A 33 -18.29 21.99 10.88
C TRP A 33 -18.32 23.48 10.56
N ASP A 34 -18.50 24.33 11.58
CA ASP A 34 -18.68 25.78 11.44
C ASP A 34 -17.47 26.58 11.96
N ASN A 35 -16.44 25.89 12.47
CA ASN A 35 -15.27 26.56 13.03
C ASN A 35 -14.37 27.15 11.93
N PRO A 36 -13.94 28.42 12.07
CA PRO A 36 -12.96 29.00 11.16
C PRO A 36 -11.65 28.21 11.23
N THR A 37 -10.94 28.18 10.11
CA THR A 37 -9.67 27.47 10.03
C THR A 37 -8.52 28.43 10.27
N LYS A 38 -7.72 28.15 11.28
CA LYS A 38 -6.40 28.75 11.45
C LYS A 38 -5.43 28.06 10.49
N PHE A 39 -4.86 28.84 9.58
CA PHE A 39 -3.91 28.40 8.58
C PHE A 39 -2.51 28.86 8.96
N GLU A 40 -1.56 27.94 9.05
CA GLU A 40 -0.17 28.19 9.39
C GLU A 40 0.73 27.71 8.24
N LYS A 41 1.67 28.57 7.82
CA LYS A 41 2.78 28.15 6.94
C LYS A 41 4.03 27.99 7.76
N LEU A 42 4.69 26.86 7.56
CA LEU A 42 5.90 26.48 8.25
C LEU A 42 7.02 26.22 7.25
N GLU A 43 8.22 26.59 7.64
CA GLU A 43 9.47 26.21 6.99
C GLU A 43 10.37 25.59 8.06
N ASN A 44 10.81 24.34 7.85
CA ASN A 44 11.61 23.60 8.84
C ASN A 44 10.96 23.55 10.23
N GLU A 45 9.64 23.31 10.28
CA GLU A 45 8.80 23.30 11.48
C GLU A 45 8.71 24.64 12.24
N GLN A 46 9.21 25.74 11.67
CA GLN A 46 9.03 27.09 12.21
C GLN A 46 7.90 27.83 11.49
N VAL A 47 6.92 28.32 12.25
CA VAL A 47 5.80 29.11 11.72
C VAL A 47 6.31 30.48 11.29
N TYR A 48 6.05 30.85 10.03
CA TYR A 48 6.43 32.17 9.50
C TYR A 48 5.24 32.98 8.99
N GLU A 49 4.07 32.35 8.79
CA GLU A 49 2.83 33.03 8.39
C GLU A 49 1.63 32.37 9.08
N VAL A 50 0.69 33.19 9.53
CA VAL A 50 -0.57 32.75 10.14
C VAL A 50 -1.73 33.57 9.57
N SER A 51 -2.82 32.91 9.22
CA SER A 51 -4.06 33.58 8.82
C SER A 51 -5.28 32.80 9.27
N ASN A 52 -6.43 33.47 9.29
CA ASN A 52 -7.73 32.84 9.50
C ASN A 52 -8.47 32.80 8.16
N ILE A 53 -8.98 31.63 7.80
CA ILE A 53 -9.74 31.40 6.58
C ILE A 53 -11.12 30.83 6.95
N GLU A 54 -12.14 31.27 6.23
CA GLU A 54 -13.51 30.81 6.44
C GLU A 54 -13.66 29.32 6.08
N GLY A 55 -14.60 28.65 6.73
CA GLY A 55 -14.89 27.22 6.54
C GLY A 55 -14.01 26.29 7.38
N ASN A 56 -14.40 25.01 7.43
CA ASN A 56 -13.75 24.00 8.25
C ASN A 56 -12.39 23.55 7.69
N CYS A 57 -11.52 23.10 8.60
CA CYS A 57 -10.11 22.81 8.32
C CYS A 57 -9.93 21.69 7.29
N GLN A 58 -10.85 20.72 7.25
CA GLN A 58 -10.83 19.64 6.28
C GLN A 58 -11.11 20.12 4.86
N THR A 59 -12.21 20.85 4.68
CA THR A 59 -12.61 21.38 3.36
C THR A 59 -11.52 22.26 2.78
N ASN A 60 -10.94 23.13 3.61
CA ASN A 60 -9.86 24.02 3.22
C ASN A 60 -8.58 23.25 2.83
N ALA A 61 -8.17 22.26 3.62
CA ALA A 61 -7.00 21.45 3.30
C ALA A 61 -7.16 20.68 1.98
N TRP A 62 -8.35 20.12 1.73
CA TRP A 62 -8.62 19.39 0.49
C TRP A 62 -8.74 20.29 -0.73
N ASN A 63 -9.38 21.45 -0.60
CA ASN A 63 -9.41 22.45 -1.66
C ASN A 63 -8.00 22.93 -2.01
N ARG A 64 -7.15 23.14 -1.00
CA ARG A 64 -5.76 23.52 -1.20
C ARG A 64 -4.99 22.42 -1.93
N TRP A 65 -5.10 21.17 -1.46
CA TRP A 65 -4.47 20.01 -2.09
C TRP A 65 -4.90 19.84 -3.55
N LYS A 66 -6.21 19.95 -3.83
CA LYS A 66 -6.77 19.91 -5.18
C LYS A 66 -6.17 21.02 -6.05
N SER A 67 -6.13 22.25 -5.55
CA SER A 67 -5.57 23.40 -6.28
C SER A 67 -4.09 23.17 -6.63
N ILE A 68 -3.30 22.61 -5.72
CA ILE A 68 -1.90 22.29 -5.96
C ILE A 68 -1.75 21.22 -7.05
N LEU A 69 -2.55 20.15 -7.00
CA LEU A 69 -2.51 19.11 -8.03
C LEU A 69 -2.87 19.66 -9.41
N GLU A 70 -3.90 20.50 -9.49
CA GLU A 70 -4.32 21.14 -10.72
C GLU A 70 -3.22 22.06 -11.28
N GLN A 71 -2.47 22.77 -10.42
CA GLN A 71 -1.29 23.57 -10.80
C GLN A 71 -0.13 22.71 -11.32
N GLN A 72 -0.02 21.46 -10.88
CA GLN A 72 0.96 20.47 -11.35
C GLN A 72 0.44 19.64 -12.53
N ASN A 73 -0.60 20.12 -13.24
CA ASN A 73 -1.23 19.41 -14.36
C ASN A 73 -1.75 18.00 -14.01
N ASN A 74 -1.99 17.70 -12.73
CA ASN A 74 -2.32 16.37 -12.22
C ASN A 74 -1.26 15.31 -12.52
N GLU A 75 0.00 15.72 -12.65
CA GLU A 75 1.16 14.83 -12.80
C GLU A 75 2.05 14.96 -11.57
N ILE A 76 2.29 13.84 -10.89
CA ILE A 76 3.05 13.83 -9.63
C ILE A 76 3.87 12.56 -9.49
N GLU A 77 5.12 12.73 -9.07
CA GLU A 77 6.02 11.60 -8.85
C GLU A 77 5.57 10.75 -7.66
N CYS A 78 5.27 11.39 -6.52
CA CYS A 78 4.91 10.68 -5.31
C CYS A 78 3.83 11.42 -4.50
N LEU A 79 2.77 10.69 -4.18
CA LEU A 79 1.70 11.09 -3.27
C LEU A 79 1.70 10.20 -2.04
N VAL A 80 1.75 10.82 -0.88
CA VAL A 80 1.65 10.14 0.41
C VAL A 80 0.43 10.66 1.16
N PHE A 81 -0.44 9.76 1.61
CA PHE A 81 -1.53 10.03 2.52
C PHE A 81 -1.27 9.32 3.83
N GLU A 82 -1.18 10.06 4.92
CA GLU A 82 -0.96 9.50 6.25
C GLU A 82 -2.11 9.88 7.20
N PHE A 83 -2.76 8.89 7.79
CA PHE A 83 -3.91 9.06 8.67
C PHE A 83 -3.56 8.66 10.10
N ARG A 84 -3.00 9.59 10.90
CA ARG A 84 -2.31 9.29 12.17
C ARG A 84 -3.24 9.00 13.35
N ILE A 85 -4.39 9.67 13.47
CA ILE A 85 -5.27 9.56 14.65
C ILE A 85 -6.73 9.45 14.22
N VAL A 86 -7.33 8.29 14.51
CA VAL A 86 -8.79 8.13 14.51
C VAL A 86 -9.17 7.16 15.62
N GLU A 87 -9.79 7.66 16.70
CA GLU A 87 -10.26 6.84 17.82
C GLU A 87 -11.43 5.93 17.44
N ASN A 88 -12.14 6.26 16.34
CA ASN A 88 -13.17 5.40 15.74
C ASN A 88 -13.33 5.67 14.24
N PRO A 89 -12.56 5.01 13.35
CA PRO A 89 -12.55 5.29 11.90
C PRO A 89 -13.88 5.05 11.17
N GLN A 90 -14.86 4.41 11.80
CA GLN A 90 -16.21 4.21 11.25
C GLN A 90 -17.12 5.43 11.37
N LEU A 91 -16.81 6.37 12.28
CA LEU A 91 -17.57 7.61 12.43
C LEU A 91 -17.17 8.70 11.42
N TYR A 92 -16.17 8.42 10.57
CA TYR A 92 -15.58 9.39 9.65
C TYR A 92 -15.94 9.06 8.22
N ASN A 93 -17.13 9.48 7.81
CA ASN A 93 -17.59 9.49 6.41
C ASN A 93 -17.19 10.81 5.72
N TYR A 94 -15.94 11.22 5.85
CA TYR A 94 -15.43 12.34 5.07
C TYR A 94 -15.06 11.83 3.67
N HIS A 95 -15.74 12.32 2.65
CA HIS A 95 -15.42 12.00 1.26
C HIS A 95 -14.29 12.91 0.77
N PRO A 96 -13.18 12.35 0.26
CA PRO A 96 -12.09 13.15 -0.28
C PRO A 96 -12.60 14.07 -1.40
N ASN A 97 -12.31 15.38 -1.32
CA ASN A 97 -12.65 16.33 -2.38
C ASN A 97 -11.59 16.23 -3.49
N LEU A 98 -11.75 15.22 -4.32
CA LEU A 98 -10.83 14.88 -5.39
C LEU A 98 -11.05 15.82 -6.60
N PRO A 99 -9.98 16.18 -7.35
CA PRO A 99 -10.13 16.83 -8.64
C PRO A 99 -11.01 16.01 -9.61
N SER A 100 -11.52 16.65 -10.66
CA SER A 100 -12.35 15.96 -11.66
C SER A 100 -11.54 15.13 -12.66
N LYS A 101 -10.23 15.40 -12.78
CA LYS A 101 -9.31 14.72 -13.70
C LYS A 101 -8.45 13.74 -12.94
N ILE A 102 -8.38 12.49 -13.43
CA ILE A 102 -7.51 11.45 -12.90
C ILE A 102 -6.06 11.94 -12.83
N VAL A 103 -5.36 11.62 -11.73
CA VAL A 103 -3.95 11.96 -11.52
C VAL A 103 -3.03 10.90 -12.11
N ASP A 104 -2.00 11.35 -12.82
CA ASP A 104 -0.85 10.54 -13.16
C ASP A 104 0.12 10.52 -11.97
N CYS A 105 0.15 9.39 -11.27
CA CYS A 105 0.96 9.23 -10.06
C CYS A 105 1.87 8.01 -10.24
N HIS A 106 3.18 8.21 -10.15
CA HIS A 106 4.12 7.08 -10.18
C HIS A 106 4.03 6.27 -8.89
N SER A 107 4.06 6.93 -7.72
CA SER A 107 4.04 6.27 -6.42
C SER A 107 2.93 6.81 -5.52
N LEU A 108 1.93 5.98 -5.20
CA LEU A 108 0.91 6.27 -4.20
C LEU A 108 1.20 5.49 -2.92
N VAL A 109 1.26 6.21 -1.79
CA VAL A 109 1.41 5.63 -0.45
C VAL A 109 0.24 6.09 0.41
N ILE A 110 -0.45 5.16 1.06
CA ILE A 110 -1.55 5.40 1.99
C ILE A 110 -1.23 4.65 3.29
N THR A 111 -1.07 5.35 4.42
CA THR A 111 -0.68 4.74 5.70
C THR A 111 -1.54 5.19 6.88
N GLY A 112 -1.41 4.50 8.01
CA GLY A 112 -2.03 4.85 9.28
C GLY A 112 -3.33 4.09 9.50
N LYS A 113 -4.42 4.80 9.84
CA LYS A 113 -5.75 4.22 10.08
C LYS A 113 -6.81 4.65 9.04
N PRO A 114 -6.55 4.57 7.72
CA PRO A 114 -7.57 4.91 6.72
C PRO A 114 -8.74 3.91 6.74
N ASN A 115 -9.89 4.33 6.22
CA ASN A 115 -11.05 3.48 5.97
C ASN A 115 -11.31 3.29 4.46
N ALA A 116 -12.19 2.36 4.08
CA ALA A 116 -12.49 2.10 2.67
C ALA A 116 -13.07 3.33 1.94
N TRP A 117 -13.85 4.17 2.63
CA TRP A 117 -14.44 5.40 2.08
C TRP A 117 -13.39 6.45 1.69
N LEU A 118 -12.21 6.41 2.31
CA LEU A 118 -11.06 7.24 1.96
C LEU A 118 -10.16 6.57 0.93
N THR A 119 -9.77 5.32 1.20
CA THR A 119 -8.80 4.58 0.40
C THR A 119 -9.30 4.36 -1.03
N PHE A 120 -10.55 3.95 -1.20
CA PHE A 120 -11.05 3.55 -2.51
C PHE A 120 -11.13 4.74 -3.47
N PRO A 121 -11.74 5.88 -3.10
CA PRO A 121 -11.75 7.04 -4.00
C PRO A 121 -10.35 7.55 -4.33
N VAL A 122 -9.43 7.61 -3.36
CA VAL A 122 -8.04 8.06 -3.60
C VAL A 122 -7.34 7.16 -4.61
N VAL A 123 -7.46 5.83 -4.48
CA VAL A 123 -6.87 4.88 -5.43
C VAL A 123 -7.57 4.94 -6.79
N GLN A 124 -8.90 5.05 -6.82
CA GLN A 124 -9.69 5.13 -8.06
C GLN A 124 -9.36 6.37 -8.88
N PHE A 125 -8.95 7.44 -8.19
CA PHE A 125 -8.58 8.71 -8.78
C PHE A 125 -7.19 8.73 -9.43
N MET A 126 -6.40 7.66 -9.28
CA MET A 126 -5.12 7.50 -9.99
C MET A 126 -5.30 6.84 -11.35
N LYS A 127 -4.40 7.12 -12.30
CA LYS A 127 -4.38 6.41 -13.60
C LYS A 127 -4.15 4.90 -13.38
N PRO A 128 -4.74 4.04 -14.23
CA PRO A 128 -4.33 2.63 -14.30
C PRO A 128 -2.82 2.52 -14.60
N LYS A 129 -2.18 1.44 -14.14
CA LYS A 129 -0.73 1.18 -14.26
C LYS A 129 0.17 2.11 -13.44
N ILE A 130 -0.14 2.25 -12.16
CA ILE A 130 0.71 2.92 -11.17
C ILE A 130 2.03 2.16 -11.03
N ASP A 131 3.18 2.84 -10.94
CA ASP A 131 4.46 2.16 -10.74
C ASP A 131 4.57 1.52 -9.35
N SER A 132 4.08 2.21 -8.32
CA SER A 132 4.10 1.74 -6.94
C SER A 132 2.81 2.12 -6.20
N LEU A 133 2.11 1.12 -5.65
CA LEU A 133 0.94 1.30 -4.82
C LEU A 133 1.18 0.67 -3.44
N HIS A 134 1.24 1.52 -2.41
CA HIS A 134 1.44 1.11 -1.03
C HIS A 134 0.22 1.48 -0.19
N VAL A 135 -0.49 0.50 0.38
CA VAL A 135 -1.68 0.73 1.21
C VAL A 135 -1.52 -0.03 2.52
N TYR A 136 -1.03 0.67 3.54
CA TYR A 136 -0.78 0.13 4.87
C TYR A 136 -1.83 0.62 5.86
N GLN A 137 -2.78 -0.25 6.19
CA GLN A 137 -3.81 0.03 7.17
C GLN A 137 -3.53 -0.69 8.50
N ILE A 138 -3.55 0.06 9.60
CA ILE A 138 -3.31 -0.40 10.98
C ILE A 138 -4.63 -0.43 11.76
N GLY A 139 -4.80 -1.42 12.64
CA GLY A 139 -5.71 -1.35 13.78
C GLY A 139 -7.08 -2.01 13.62
N TYR A 140 -7.63 -2.12 12.40
CA TYR A 140 -8.90 -2.81 12.21
C TYR A 140 -8.88 -3.72 10.97
N PRO A 141 -9.13 -5.04 11.12
CA PRO A 141 -9.40 -5.88 9.98
C PRO A 141 -10.75 -5.45 9.40
N TYR A 142 -10.77 -4.69 8.29
CA TYR A 142 -11.95 -4.65 7.44
C TYR A 142 -12.06 -6.02 6.77
N LYS A 143 -12.54 -7.00 7.53
CA LYS A 143 -13.07 -8.23 6.95
C LYS A 143 -14.19 -7.75 6.04
N LEU A 144 -14.03 -7.95 4.72
CA LEU A 144 -15.00 -7.68 3.65
C LEU A 144 -14.95 -6.29 2.98
N SER A 145 -13.80 -5.86 2.48
CA SER A 145 -13.78 -4.89 1.36
C SER A 145 -13.52 -5.62 0.02
N THR A 146 -14.48 -6.42 -0.43
CA THR A 146 -14.40 -7.25 -1.65
C THR A 146 -14.35 -6.46 -2.96
N GLY A 147 -14.20 -5.13 -2.89
CA GLY A 147 -14.02 -4.26 -4.05
C GLY A 147 -12.57 -3.83 -4.32
N PHE A 148 -11.68 -3.87 -3.32
CA PHE A 148 -10.34 -3.29 -3.46
C PHE A 148 -9.50 -4.00 -4.53
N GLY A 149 -9.42 -5.33 -4.44
CA GLY A 149 -8.69 -6.16 -5.40
C GLY A 149 -9.24 -6.08 -6.82
N ARG A 150 -10.51 -5.69 -6.97
CA ARG A 150 -11.18 -5.54 -8.28
C ARG A 150 -10.82 -4.24 -8.99
N MET A 151 -10.23 -3.27 -8.29
CA MET A 151 -9.86 -1.98 -8.88
C MET A 151 -8.76 -2.15 -9.91
N LYS A 152 -8.92 -1.51 -11.07
CA LYS A 152 -7.97 -1.62 -12.19
C LYS A 152 -6.57 -1.14 -11.79
N GLN A 153 -6.50 -0.08 -10.99
CA GLN A 153 -5.25 0.48 -10.45
C GLN A 153 -4.51 -0.54 -9.59
N VAL A 154 -5.23 -1.33 -8.78
CA VAL A 154 -4.66 -2.37 -7.93
C VAL A 154 -4.17 -3.54 -8.78
N LYS A 155 -4.99 -4.02 -9.72
CA LYS A 155 -4.62 -5.14 -10.61
C LYS A 155 -3.39 -4.87 -11.46
N THR A 156 -3.23 -3.62 -11.92
CA THR A 156 -2.20 -3.24 -12.89
C THR A 156 -1.02 -2.51 -12.27
N ALA A 157 -0.99 -2.31 -10.94
CA ALA A 157 0.15 -1.69 -10.27
C ALA A 157 1.41 -2.55 -10.48
N ARG A 158 2.52 -1.95 -10.93
CA ARG A 158 3.77 -2.69 -11.15
C ARG A 158 4.32 -3.23 -9.83
N LYS A 159 4.26 -2.42 -8.78
CA LYS A 159 4.57 -2.84 -7.40
C LYS A 159 3.36 -2.59 -6.52
N LEU A 160 2.92 -3.61 -5.79
CA LEU A 160 1.80 -3.55 -4.86
C LEU A 160 2.24 -4.01 -3.49
N TYR A 161 2.11 -3.15 -2.48
CA TYR A 161 2.28 -3.52 -1.07
C TYR A 161 1.02 -3.13 -0.32
N CYS A 162 0.23 -4.09 0.13
CA CYS A 162 -1.02 -3.78 0.81
C CYS A 162 -1.33 -4.70 1.98
N THR A 163 -1.99 -4.14 3.00
CA THR A 163 -2.55 -4.89 4.13
C THR A 163 -4.08 -5.03 4.04
N VAL A 164 -4.68 -4.48 2.99
CA VAL A 164 -6.12 -4.57 2.74
C VAL A 164 -6.47 -5.98 2.29
N ALA A 165 -7.50 -6.57 2.92
CA ALA A 165 -7.99 -7.89 2.57
C ALA A 165 -8.54 -7.93 1.13
N MET A 166 -8.19 -8.98 0.39
CA MET A 166 -8.64 -9.27 -0.97
C MET A 166 -9.11 -10.72 -1.08
N GLU A 167 -9.99 -11.01 -2.02
CA GLU A 167 -10.39 -12.39 -2.32
C GLU A 167 -9.22 -13.13 -3.00
N LYS A 168 -9.15 -14.46 -2.88
CA LYS A 168 -8.11 -15.26 -3.54
C LYS A 168 -8.09 -14.99 -5.05
N GLU A 169 -9.27 -14.94 -5.65
CA GLU A 169 -9.47 -14.72 -7.07
C GLU A 169 -8.87 -13.36 -7.49
N ASP A 170 -9.11 -12.30 -6.71
CA ASP A 170 -8.54 -10.97 -6.97
C ASP A 170 -7.00 -10.99 -6.91
N VAL A 171 -6.42 -11.66 -5.92
CA VAL A 171 -4.95 -11.75 -5.78
C VAL A 171 -4.34 -12.51 -6.97
N LEU A 172 -5.00 -13.56 -7.43
CA LEU A 172 -4.55 -14.34 -8.59
C LEU A 172 -4.73 -13.60 -9.91
N GLU A 173 -5.49 -12.51 -9.96
CA GLU A 173 -5.64 -11.63 -11.12
C GLU A 173 -4.63 -10.49 -11.17
N LEU A 174 -3.83 -10.27 -10.12
CA LEU A 174 -2.84 -9.19 -10.09
C LEU A 174 -1.73 -9.38 -11.15
N GLU A 175 -1.40 -8.33 -11.88
CA GLU A 175 -0.44 -8.35 -13.01
C GLU A 175 0.94 -7.78 -12.64
N GLY A 176 1.09 -7.27 -11.41
CA GLY A 176 2.31 -6.63 -10.93
C GLY A 176 3.53 -7.54 -10.90
N GLU A 177 4.71 -6.92 -10.95
CA GLU A 177 6.00 -7.59 -10.87
C GLU A 177 6.43 -7.86 -9.42
N ASP A 178 6.05 -7.01 -8.47
CA ASP A 178 6.35 -7.14 -7.05
C ASP A 178 5.06 -7.00 -6.23
N ILE A 179 4.61 -8.09 -5.63
CA ILE A 179 3.29 -8.19 -4.98
C ILE A 179 3.44 -8.64 -3.53
N SER A 180 3.23 -7.75 -2.59
CA SER A 180 3.18 -8.06 -1.16
C SER A 180 1.79 -7.79 -0.62
N VAL A 181 1.08 -8.87 -0.28
CA VAL A 181 -0.24 -8.84 0.33
C VAL A 181 -0.14 -9.42 1.73
N ASP A 182 -0.35 -8.59 2.75
CA ASP A 182 -0.09 -8.95 4.15
C ASP A 182 -1.00 -10.09 4.63
N SER A 183 -0.38 -11.15 5.13
CA SER A 183 -1.03 -12.38 5.55
C SER A 183 -2.02 -12.26 6.70
N LEU A 184 -1.89 -11.25 7.55
CA LEU A 184 -2.66 -11.15 8.80
C LEU A 184 -4.17 -11.01 8.59
N TYR A 185 -4.60 -10.63 7.40
CA TYR A 185 -6.00 -10.33 7.08
C TYR A 185 -6.65 -11.34 6.14
N PHE A 186 -5.97 -12.46 5.84
CA PHE A 186 -6.43 -13.45 4.86
C PHE A 186 -6.70 -14.80 5.52
N TYR A 187 -7.81 -15.42 5.14
CA TYR A 187 -8.20 -16.76 5.64
C TYR A 187 -8.00 -17.85 4.59
N GLN A 188 -7.85 -17.47 3.33
CA GLN A 188 -7.74 -18.39 2.20
C GLN A 188 -6.27 -18.66 1.87
N PHE A 189 -5.95 -19.93 1.69
CA PHE A 189 -4.65 -20.39 1.24
C PHE A 189 -4.51 -20.18 -0.27
N PHE A 190 -3.48 -19.45 -0.71
CA PHE A 190 -3.18 -19.28 -2.14
C PHE A 190 -1.68 -19.17 -2.47
N GLY A 191 -0.80 -19.50 -1.52
CA GLY A 191 0.64 -19.48 -1.75
C GLY A 191 1.09 -20.43 -2.86
N LYS A 192 0.45 -21.60 -2.99
CA LYS A 192 0.73 -22.57 -4.05
C LYS A 192 0.43 -22.00 -5.44
N GLU A 193 -0.73 -21.36 -5.57
CA GLU A 193 -1.19 -20.76 -6.81
C GLU A 193 -0.29 -19.59 -7.23
N MET A 194 0.22 -18.82 -6.26
CA MET A 194 1.20 -17.76 -6.52
C MET A 194 2.55 -18.31 -6.99
N LEU A 195 3.05 -19.40 -6.38
CA LEU A 195 4.25 -20.10 -6.85
C LEU A 195 4.06 -20.56 -8.30
N LYS A 196 2.95 -21.24 -8.57
CA LYS A 196 2.61 -21.74 -9.90
C LYS A 196 2.58 -20.59 -10.90
N LYS A 197 1.77 -19.56 -10.65
CA LYS A 197 1.63 -18.39 -11.53
C LYS A 197 2.98 -17.73 -11.84
N SER A 198 3.84 -17.56 -10.83
CA SER A 198 5.18 -16.97 -11.00
C SER A 198 6.10 -17.84 -11.87
N ILE A 199 6.09 -19.16 -11.68
CA ILE A 199 6.86 -20.11 -12.51
C ILE A 199 6.36 -20.13 -13.96
N GLU A 200 5.04 -20.21 -14.15
CA GLU A 200 4.42 -20.37 -15.48
C GLU A 200 4.51 -19.09 -16.31
N THR A 201 4.22 -17.94 -15.70
CA THR A 201 4.08 -16.68 -16.43
C THR A 201 5.31 -15.78 -16.32
N GLY A 202 6.15 -15.98 -15.31
CA GLY A 202 7.22 -15.05 -14.95
C GLY A 202 6.74 -13.85 -14.13
N ASN A 203 5.45 -13.76 -13.80
CA ASN A 203 4.88 -12.72 -12.94
C ASN A 203 3.96 -13.29 -11.84
N PRO A 204 4.00 -12.75 -10.62
CA PRO A 204 4.96 -11.74 -10.17
C PRO A 204 6.39 -12.28 -10.11
N LYS A 205 7.37 -11.40 -10.31
CA LYS A 205 8.80 -11.70 -10.12
C LYS A 205 9.14 -11.84 -8.65
N LYS A 206 8.46 -11.08 -7.80
CA LYS A 206 8.59 -11.11 -6.34
C LYS A 206 7.22 -11.10 -5.71
N PHE A 207 7.01 -11.92 -4.68
CA PHE A 207 5.76 -11.87 -3.95
C PHE A 207 5.90 -12.22 -2.48
N ARG A 208 4.97 -11.71 -1.66
CA ARG A 208 4.74 -12.11 -0.27
C ARG A 208 3.25 -12.28 -0.09
N VAL A 209 2.80 -13.48 0.30
CA VAL A 209 1.37 -13.75 0.48
C VAL A 209 1.11 -14.68 1.66
N PHE A 210 -0.13 -14.73 2.13
CA PHE A 210 -0.53 -15.69 3.15
C PHE A 210 -0.35 -17.13 2.66
N ARG A 211 0.36 -17.92 3.46
CA ARG A 211 0.58 -19.33 3.15
C ARG A 211 -0.41 -20.26 3.82
N GLY A 212 -1.29 -19.81 4.71
CA GLY A 212 -2.26 -20.65 5.42
C GLY A 212 -1.66 -21.78 6.26
N GLY A 213 -1.80 -21.71 7.59
CA GLY A 213 -1.41 -22.80 8.49
C GLY A 213 0.10 -23.06 8.54
N LYS A 214 0.50 -24.16 9.19
CA LYS A 214 1.92 -24.50 9.44
C LYS A 214 2.51 -25.48 8.42
N PHE A 215 1.68 -26.14 7.61
CA PHE A 215 2.10 -27.25 6.74
C PHE A 215 2.71 -26.75 5.42
N LEU A 216 4.05 -26.74 5.38
CA LEU A 216 4.86 -26.34 4.22
C LEU A 216 4.66 -27.27 3.02
N GLU A 217 4.49 -28.56 3.30
CA GLU A 217 4.32 -29.61 2.29
C GLU A 217 3.09 -29.36 1.42
N GLY A 218 2.03 -28.76 1.98
CA GLY A 218 0.83 -28.40 1.20
C GLY A 218 1.12 -27.34 0.13
N VAL A 219 2.00 -26.38 0.42
CA VAL A 219 2.40 -25.32 -0.51
C VAL A 219 3.31 -25.86 -1.62
N LEU A 220 4.26 -26.72 -1.25
CA LEU A 220 5.25 -27.27 -2.18
C LEU A 220 4.75 -28.49 -2.97
N ARG A 221 3.60 -29.07 -2.61
CA ARG A 221 3.07 -30.26 -3.28
C ARG A 221 2.85 -30.03 -4.77
N GLY A 222 3.54 -30.83 -5.58
CA GLY A 222 3.46 -30.77 -7.05
C GLY A 222 4.56 -29.93 -7.70
N PHE A 223 5.48 -29.38 -6.91
CA PHE A 223 6.72 -28.80 -7.40
C PHE A 223 7.90 -29.70 -7.04
N GLU A 224 8.94 -29.62 -7.85
CA GLU A 224 10.26 -30.07 -7.47
C GLU A 224 10.89 -28.99 -6.58
N PHE A 225 11.63 -29.41 -5.55
CA PHE A 225 12.29 -28.47 -4.65
C PHE A 225 13.54 -29.05 -4.00
N SER A 226 14.47 -28.17 -3.64
CA SER A 226 15.63 -28.50 -2.84
C SER A 226 15.82 -27.48 -1.72
N LEU A 227 16.42 -27.91 -0.62
CA LEU A 227 16.75 -27.02 0.50
C LEU A 227 17.71 -25.93 0.02
N TRP A 228 17.45 -24.68 0.38
CA TRP A 228 18.33 -23.57 -0.01
C TRP A 228 19.64 -23.63 0.76
N THR A 229 20.77 -23.57 0.03
CA THR A 229 22.12 -23.62 0.59
C THR A 229 23.00 -22.53 0.01
N ASP A 230 24.14 -22.25 0.65
CA ASP A 230 25.13 -21.31 0.14
C ASP A 230 25.69 -21.73 -1.23
N GLU A 231 25.79 -23.04 -1.49
CA GLU A 231 26.20 -23.56 -2.79
C GLU A 231 25.19 -23.26 -3.89
N ILE A 232 23.90 -23.38 -3.59
CA ILE A 232 22.82 -22.99 -4.51
C ILE A 232 22.85 -21.48 -4.72
N LYS A 233 22.96 -20.69 -3.63
CA LYS A 233 23.01 -19.22 -3.70
C LYS A 233 24.11 -18.71 -4.64
N LYS A 234 25.27 -19.36 -4.68
CA LYS A 234 26.38 -18.97 -5.57
C LYS A 234 26.03 -19.03 -7.07
N LYS A 235 25.05 -19.86 -7.47
CA LYS A 235 24.63 -20.04 -8.87
C LYS A 235 23.72 -18.93 -9.40
N TYR A 236 23.12 -18.14 -8.50
CA TYR A 236 22.09 -17.17 -8.84
C TYR A 236 22.51 -15.76 -8.45
N ASP A 237 22.12 -14.78 -9.26
CA ASP A 237 22.22 -13.37 -8.92
C ASP A 237 21.14 -13.01 -7.89
N PHE A 238 21.44 -13.29 -6.62
CA PHE A 238 20.48 -13.23 -5.53
C PHE A 238 21.06 -12.61 -4.26
N GLU A 239 20.61 -11.39 -3.99
CA GLU A 239 20.85 -10.66 -2.76
C GLU A 239 19.55 -10.54 -1.95
N TYR A 240 19.44 -11.35 -0.89
CA TYR A 240 18.34 -11.28 0.07
C TYR A 240 18.84 -11.71 1.45
N GLN A 241 18.46 -10.96 2.47
CA GLN A 241 18.72 -11.31 3.86
C GLN A 241 17.61 -12.23 4.36
N ILE A 242 17.96 -13.50 4.56
CA ILE A 242 17.03 -14.51 5.08
C ILE A 242 16.70 -14.18 6.53
N PHE A 243 15.41 -14.18 6.87
CA PHE A 243 14.99 -13.94 8.25
C PHE A 243 15.31 -15.15 9.14
N PRO A 244 15.87 -14.95 10.35
CA PRO A 244 16.17 -16.04 11.27
C PRO A 244 14.95 -16.94 11.53
N GLY A 245 15.16 -18.27 11.50
CA GLY A 245 14.11 -19.25 11.75
C GLY A 245 13.18 -19.54 10.57
N CYS A 246 13.43 -18.96 9.39
CA CYS A 246 12.71 -19.30 8.17
C CYS A 246 13.27 -20.56 7.51
N LYS A 247 12.39 -21.29 6.82
CA LYS A 247 12.79 -22.40 5.95
C LYS A 247 12.82 -21.93 4.51
N CYS A 248 13.94 -22.14 3.83
CA CYS A 248 14.17 -21.62 2.49
C CYS A 248 14.39 -22.77 1.51
N PHE A 249 13.83 -22.63 0.31
CA PHE A 249 13.87 -23.65 -0.74
C PHE A 249 14.15 -23.01 -2.10
N LEU A 250 14.84 -23.76 -2.96
CA LEU A 250 14.76 -23.59 -4.39
C LEU A 250 13.56 -24.42 -4.88
N VAL A 251 12.63 -23.81 -5.62
CA VAL A 251 11.39 -24.44 -6.07
C VAL A 251 11.22 -24.27 -7.58
N TRP A 252 10.76 -25.31 -8.26
CA TRP A 252 10.55 -25.28 -9.71
C TRP A 252 9.54 -26.30 -10.21
N ASP A 253 9.09 -26.10 -11.45
CA ASP A 253 8.37 -27.09 -12.22
C ASP A 253 9.22 -27.45 -13.45
N PRO A 254 9.55 -28.74 -13.70
CA PRO A 254 10.38 -29.17 -14.82
C PRO A 254 9.86 -28.74 -16.20
N SER A 255 8.57 -28.43 -16.32
CA SER A 255 7.93 -27.94 -17.54
C SER A 255 8.36 -26.51 -17.90
N TYR A 256 8.97 -25.79 -16.96
CA TYR A 256 9.39 -24.40 -17.12
C TYR A 256 10.86 -24.23 -16.73
N SER A 257 11.55 -23.31 -17.40
CA SER A 257 12.95 -23.00 -17.10
C SER A 257 13.14 -22.20 -15.80
N ARG A 258 12.07 -21.52 -15.33
CA ARG A 258 12.13 -20.59 -14.21
C ARG A 258 12.30 -21.31 -12.88
N ARG A 259 13.13 -20.72 -12.00
CA ARG A 259 13.38 -21.18 -10.64
C ARG A 259 12.97 -20.09 -9.65
N LEU A 260 12.35 -20.50 -8.55
CA LEU A 260 11.97 -19.61 -7.46
C LEU A 260 12.84 -19.87 -6.24
N PHE A 261 13.36 -18.81 -5.63
CA PHE A 261 13.67 -18.84 -4.21
C PHE A 261 12.37 -18.67 -3.44
N VAL A 262 12.17 -19.50 -2.41
CA VAL A 262 10.97 -19.47 -1.57
C VAL A 262 11.38 -19.51 -0.11
N GLU A 263 10.98 -18.48 0.65
CA GLU A 263 11.14 -18.39 2.11
C GLU A 263 9.78 -18.56 2.78
N PHE A 264 9.73 -19.44 3.77
CA PHE A 264 8.56 -19.62 4.62
C PHE A 264 8.83 -19.11 6.03
N SER A 265 8.06 -18.11 6.46
CA SER A 265 8.09 -17.65 7.85
C SER A 265 7.14 -18.49 8.71
N ASN A 266 7.67 -19.06 9.79
CA ASN A 266 6.83 -19.72 10.79
C ASN A 266 6.12 -18.74 11.72
N GLY A 267 6.69 -17.55 11.95
CA GLY A 267 6.09 -16.52 12.79
C GLY A 267 4.93 -15.80 12.10
N ARG A 268 5.13 -15.35 10.85
CA ARG A 268 4.17 -14.52 10.10
C ARG A 268 3.17 -15.31 9.25
N GLN A 269 3.36 -16.63 9.13
CA GLN A 269 2.55 -17.50 8.28
C GLN A 269 2.47 -17.00 6.83
N ASP A 270 3.50 -16.33 6.34
CA ASP A 270 3.63 -15.89 4.96
C ASP A 270 4.61 -16.80 4.19
N VAL A 271 4.45 -16.79 2.88
CA VAL A 271 5.42 -17.28 1.92
C VAL A 271 5.94 -16.09 1.13
N TRP A 272 7.25 -15.94 1.09
CA TRP A 272 7.92 -15.01 0.21
C TRP A 272 8.57 -15.77 -0.94
N GLY A 273 8.40 -15.30 -2.17
CA GLY A 273 8.95 -15.92 -3.36
C GLY A 273 9.61 -14.90 -4.28
N CYS A 274 10.68 -15.31 -4.95
CA CYS A 274 11.39 -14.49 -5.95
C CYS A 274 11.89 -15.36 -7.09
N ILE A 275 11.66 -14.93 -8.34
CA ILE A 275 12.30 -15.52 -9.52
C ILE A 275 13.79 -15.26 -9.46
N LEU A 276 14.56 -16.32 -9.70
CA LEU A 276 16.01 -16.30 -9.74
C LEU A 276 16.51 -16.17 -11.16
N ASN A 277 17.57 -15.38 -11.33
CA ASN A 277 18.35 -15.31 -12.55
C ASN A 277 19.68 -16.02 -12.31
N GLU A 278 20.09 -16.88 -13.23
CA GLU A 278 21.41 -17.50 -13.20
C GLU A 278 22.50 -16.44 -13.47
N LYS A 279 23.67 -16.62 -12.86
CA LYS A 279 24.84 -15.76 -13.08
C LYS A 279 25.56 -16.09 -14.38
#